data_AF-A0A6L6BP06-F1
#
_entry.id   AF-A0A6L6BP06-F1
#
_cell.length_a   1.000
_cell.length_b   1.000
_cell.length_c   1.000
_cell.angle_alpha   90.00
_cell.angle_beta   90.00
_cell.angle_gamma   90.00
#
_symmetry.space_group_name_H-M   'P 1'
#
loop_
_entity.id
_entity.type
_entity.pdbx_description
1 polymer ?
#
loop_
_entity_poly.entity_id
_entity_poly.type
_entity_poly.pdbx_seq_one_letter_code
_entity_poly.pdbx_strand_id
1 'polypeptide(L)'
;MSAGILGFPNPVNERSARWVATGVVSQTIVFLVFREGWLLLPLAYGFVARVFTGPTLSPLGQLATRVLTPLMKGQGRLVPGPPKRFAQGIGMLFSVGALLAWTLGAH
;
A
#
# COMPACT_ATOMS: atom_id res chain seq x y z
N MET A 1 -14.20 -9.47 -20.87
CA MET A 1 -14.41 -8.06 -20.51
C MET A 1 -13.03 -7.48 -20.21
N SER A 2 -12.56 -6.49 -20.97
CA SER A 2 -11.22 -5.92 -20.82
C SER A 2 -11.01 -5.50 -19.37
N ALA A 3 -10.20 -6.27 -18.62
CA ALA A 3 -9.87 -5.95 -17.25
C ALA A 3 -8.96 -4.74 -17.28
N GLY A 4 -9.56 -3.55 -17.22
CA GLY A 4 -8.80 -2.32 -17.07
C GLY A 4 -7.88 -2.46 -15.86
N ILE A 5 -6.62 -2.05 -16.01
CA ILE A 5 -5.64 -2.03 -14.92
C ILE A 5 -6.15 -1.15 -13.75
N LEU A 6 -7.07 -0.23 -14.04
CA LEU A 6 -7.77 0.63 -13.09
C LEU A 6 -9.01 -0.08 -12.51
N GLY A 7 -9.05 -0.18 -11.19
CA GLY A 7 -10.12 -0.83 -10.45
C GLY A 7 -9.61 -1.30 -9.09
N PHE A 8 -10.38 -1.06 -8.04
CA PHE A 8 -10.06 -1.58 -6.72
C PHE A 8 -10.78 -2.91 -6.51
N PRO A 9 -10.09 -3.99 -6.11
CA PRO A 9 -10.70 -5.29 -5.92
C PRO A 9 -11.78 -5.26 -4.83
N ASN A 10 -12.89 -5.93 -5.09
CA ASN A 10 -13.94 -6.16 -4.11
C ASN A 10 -14.54 -7.56 -4.37
N PRO A 11 -14.43 -8.51 -3.42
CA PRO A 11 -13.84 -8.38 -2.08
C PRO A 11 -12.30 -8.40 -2.06
N VAL A 12 -11.71 -8.07 -0.91
CA VAL A 12 -10.25 -8.15 -0.66
C VAL A 12 -9.91 -9.13 0.45
N ASN A 13 -8.73 -9.74 0.39
CA ASN A 13 -8.23 -10.63 1.43
C ASN A 13 -7.65 -9.81 2.60
N GLU A 14 -8.17 -10.04 3.80
CA GLU A 14 -7.74 -9.33 5.02
C GLU A 14 -6.28 -9.60 5.38
N ARG A 15 -5.78 -10.84 5.22
CA ARG A 15 -4.38 -11.17 5.52
C ARG A 15 -3.43 -10.46 4.58
N SER A 16 -3.73 -10.43 3.28
CA SER A 16 -2.93 -9.66 2.32
C SER A 16 -2.91 -8.18 2.69
N ALA A 17 -4.05 -7.62 3.11
CA ALA A 17 -4.11 -6.23 3.55
C ALA A 17 -3.24 -5.97 4.80
N ARG A 18 -3.21 -6.90 5.76
CA ARG A 18 -2.35 -6.81 6.95
C ARG A 18 -0.86 -6.85 6.60
N TRP A 19 -0.44 -7.76 5.71
CA TRP A 19 0.96 -7.81 5.25
C TRP A 19 1.40 -6.51 4.56
N VAL A 20 0.54 -5.95 3.73
CA VAL A 20 0.77 -4.64 3.12
C VAL A 20 0.89 -3.55 4.20
N ALA A 21 0.02 -3.56 5.22
CA ALA A 21 0.10 -2.61 6.32
C ALA A 21 1.41 -2.75 7.11
N THR A 22 1.85 -3.98 7.39
CA THR A 22 3.14 -4.25 8.04
C THR A 22 4.29 -3.67 7.22
N GLY A 23 4.35 -3.93 5.91
CA GLY A 23 5.40 -3.39 5.05
C GLY A 23 5.41 -1.86 5.01
N VAL A 24 4.24 -1.22 4.96
CA VAL A 24 4.10 0.24 5.06
C VAL A 24 4.67 0.76 6.38
N VAL A 25 4.28 0.17 7.51
CA VAL A 25 4.78 0.58 8.83
C VAL A 25 6.29 0.42 8.92
N SER A 26 6.83 -0.73 8.48
CA SER A 26 8.27 -0.96 8.45
C SER A 26 9.00 0.09 7.62
N GLN A 27 8.50 0.40 6.41
CA GLN A 27 9.11 1.43 5.56
C GLN A 27 9.05 2.82 6.19
N THR A 28 7.94 3.18 6.83
CA THR A 28 7.81 4.45 7.56
C THR A 28 8.82 4.52 8.70
N ILE A 29 9.03 3.44 9.46
CA ILE A 29 10.05 3.39 10.52
C ILE A 29 11.45 3.59 9.93
N VAL A 30 11.77 2.92 8.82
CA VAL A 30 13.06 3.11 8.12
C VAL A 30 13.24 4.58 7.72
N PHE A 31 12.22 5.23 7.16
CA PHE A 31 12.30 6.67 6.87
C PHE A 31 12.54 7.52 8.13
N LEU A 32 11.87 7.23 9.24
CA LEU A 32 12.04 7.98 10.49
C LEU A 32 13.45 7.82 11.08
N VAL A 33 14.06 6.63 10.97
CA VAL A 33 15.39 6.35 11.50
C VAL A 33 16.49 6.95 10.62
N PHE A 34 16.43 6.70 9.31
CA PHE A 34 17.50 7.10 8.39
C PHE A 34 17.35 8.53 7.88
N ARG A 35 16.14 9.10 7.94
CA ARG A 35 15.84 10.47 7.48
C ARG A 35 16.23 10.72 6.02
N GLU A 36 16.12 9.69 5.18
CA GLU A 36 16.43 9.81 3.75
C GLU A 36 15.17 10.02 2.91
N GLY A 37 15.07 11.18 2.26
CA GLY A 37 13.86 11.59 1.53
C GLY A 37 13.43 10.65 0.40
N TRP A 38 14.38 9.97 -0.24
CA TRP A 38 14.08 9.03 -1.31
C TRP A 38 13.22 7.84 -0.84
N LEU A 39 13.21 7.53 0.46
CA LEU A 39 12.35 6.48 1.05
C LEU A 39 10.86 6.83 1.01
N LEU A 40 10.51 8.11 0.90
CA LEU A 40 9.13 8.57 0.73
C LEU A 40 8.59 8.27 -0.67
N LEU A 41 9.45 8.18 -1.70
CA LEU A 41 9.05 7.89 -3.07
C LEU A 41 8.32 6.54 -3.20
N PRO A 42 8.92 5.38 -2.78
CA PRO A 42 8.21 4.11 -2.84
C PRO A 42 6.98 4.07 -1.92
N LEU A 43 6.94 4.85 -0.84
CA LEU A 43 5.80 4.91 0.09
C LEU A 43 4.59 5.56 -0.59
N ALA A 44 4.80 6.76 -1.12
CA ALA A 44 3.81 7.55 -1.83
C ALA A 44 3.33 6.81 -3.08
N TYR A 45 4.27 6.34 -3.92
CA TYR A 45 3.95 5.53 -5.10
C TYR A 45 3.12 4.30 -4.72
N GLY A 46 3.53 3.57 -3.69
CA GLY A 46 2.84 2.37 -3.24
C GLY A 46 1.39 2.65 -2.86
N PHE A 47 1.09 3.76 -2.18
CA PHE A 47 -0.29 4.15 -1.87
C PHE A 47 -1.08 4.59 -3.10
N VAL A 48 -0.51 5.44 -3.96
CA VAL A 48 -1.14 5.87 -5.21
C VAL A 48 -1.53 4.66 -6.05
N ALA A 49 -0.59 3.75 -6.31
CA ALA A 49 -0.84 2.54 -7.08
C ALA A 49 -1.99 1.71 -6.49
N ARG A 50 -2.05 1.55 -5.16
CA ARG A 50 -3.08 0.74 -4.50
C ARG A 50 -4.46 1.39 -4.50
N VAL A 51 -4.55 2.71 -4.38
CA VAL A 51 -5.85 3.43 -4.45
C VAL A 51 -6.52 3.24 -5.81
N PHE A 52 -5.74 3.22 -6.90
CA PHE A 52 -6.26 3.10 -8.26
C PHE A 52 -6.41 1.65 -8.76
N THR A 53 -5.54 0.74 -8.32
CA THR A 53 -5.44 -0.62 -8.91
C THR A 53 -5.50 -1.76 -7.90
N GLY A 54 -5.59 -1.43 -6.61
CA GLY A 54 -5.39 -2.40 -5.54
C GLY A 54 -3.97 -3.00 -5.56
N PRO A 55 -3.80 -4.32 -5.38
CA PRO A 55 -2.48 -4.94 -5.29
C PRO A 55 -1.76 -5.02 -6.64
N THR A 56 -2.43 -4.76 -7.77
CA THR A 56 -1.95 -5.10 -9.11
C THR A 56 -0.69 -4.34 -9.51
N LEU A 57 -0.63 -3.01 -9.31
CA LEU A 57 0.55 -2.20 -9.65
C LEU A 57 1.50 -1.95 -8.47
N SER A 58 1.18 -2.41 -7.27
CA SER A 58 2.01 -2.19 -6.09
C SER A 58 2.95 -3.38 -5.87
N PRO A 59 4.28 -3.23 -5.97
CA PRO A 59 5.22 -4.32 -5.70
C PRO A 59 5.00 -4.94 -4.31
N LEU A 60 4.78 -4.10 -3.30
CA LEU A 60 4.43 -4.55 -1.95
C LEU A 60 3.08 -5.29 -1.92
N GLY A 61 2.09 -4.81 -2.66
CA GLY A 61 0.79 -5.47 -2.82
C GLY A 61 0.90 -6.84 -3.49
N GLN A 62 1.74 -6.98 -4.51
CA GLN A 62 2.02 -8.26 -5.16
C GLN A 62 2.77 -9.20 -4.24
N LEU A 63 3.80 -8.73 -3.54
CA LEU A 63 4.54 -9.52 -2.55
C LEU A 63 3.59 -10.07 -1.47
N ALA A 64 2.75 -9.20 -0.91
CA ALA A 64 1.78 -9.59 0.10
C ALA A 64 0.76 -10.61 -0.42
N THR A 65 0.21 -10.40 -1.62
CA THR A 65 -0.86 -11.25 -2.16
C THR A 65 -0.38 -12.56 -2.77
N ARG A 66 0.75 -12.56 -3.47
CA ARG A 66 1.26 -13.70 -4.24
C ARG A 66 2.30 -14.54 -3.51
N VAL A 67 2.98 -13.97 -2.51
CA VAL A 67 4.04 -14.67 -1.78
C VAL A 67 3.67 -14.83 -0.31
N LEU A 68 3.45 -13.75 0.42
CA LEU A 68 3.29 -13.82 1.88
C LEU A 68 1.98 -14.48 2.31
N THR A 69 0.85 -14.12 1.68
CA THR A 69 -0.45 -14.71 2.03
C THR A 69 -0.53 -16.22 1.75
N PRO A 70 -0.08 -16.74 0.58
CA PRO A 70 -0.06 -18.18 0.30
C PRO A 70 0.82 -19.01 1.23
N LEU A 71 1.89 -18.42 1.78
CA LEU A 71 2.78 -19.10 2.74
C LEU A 71 2.12 -19.32 4.11
N MET A 72 1.02 -18.64 4.42
CA MET A 72 0.31 -18.81 5.69
C MET A 72 -0.73 -19.94 5.62
N LYS A 73 -0.76 -20.80 6.65
CA LYS A 73 -1.78 -21.85 6.77
C LYS A 73 -3.20 -21.26 6.89
N GLY A 74 -4.17 -21.88 6.23
CA GLY A 74 -5.61 -21.57 6.30
C GLY A 74 -6.10 -20.59 5.22
N GLN A 75 -7.43 -20.46 5.06
CA GLN A 75 -8.05 -19.55 4.08
C GLN A 75 -8.20 -18.11 4.63
N GLY A 76 -7.81 -17.10 3.85
CA GLY A 76 -7.90 -15.70 4.26
C GLY A 76 -9.34 -15.20 4.24
N ARG A 77 -9.75 -14.43 5.25
CA ARG A 77 -11.09 -13.83 5.28
C ARG A 77 -11.22 -12.78 4.19
N LEU A 78 -12.24 -12.92 3.36
CA LEU A 78 -12.61 -11.92 2.36
C LEU A 78 -13.49 -10.86 3.02
N VAL A 79 -13.15 -9.59 2.80
CA VAL A 79 -13.83 -8.44 3.39
C VAL A 79 -14.16 -7.40 2.31
N PRO A 80 -15.19 -6.56 2.50
CA PRO A 80 -15.56 -5.54 1.51
C PRO A 80 -14.37 -4.61 1.21
N GLY A 81 -14.12 -4.37 -0.08
CA GLY A 81 -13.03 -3.54 -0.59
C GLY A 81 -13.18 -2.02 -0.38
N PRO A 82 -14.36 -1.40 -0.55
CA PRO A 82 -14.50 0.06 -0.51
C PRO A 82 -13.95 0.75 0.77
N PRO A 83 -14.20 0.24 1.99
CA PRO A 83 -13.61 0.84 3.19
C PRO A 83 -12.08 0.78 3.22
N LYS A 84 -11.46 -0.21 2.56
CA LYS A 84 -10.00 -0.38 2.54
C LYS A 84 -9.39 0.55 1.49
N ARG A 85 -10.08 0.76 0.37
CA ARG A 85 -9.71 1.78 -0.62
C ARG A 85 -9.73 3.19 0.00
N PHE A 86 -10.74 3.50 0.82
CA PHE A 86 -10.79 4.76 1.55
C PHE A 86 -9.59 4.93 2.49
N ALA A 87 -9.29 3.92 3.31
CA ALA A 87 -8.11 3.93 4.17
C ALA A 87 -6.79 4.11 3.39
N GLN A 88 -6.66 3.49 2.21
CA GLN A 88 -5.53 3.72 1.34
C GLN A 88 -5.49 5.15 0.75
N GLY A 89 -6.64 5.76 0.51
CA GLY A 89 -6.75 7.17 0.10
C GLY A 89 -6.18 8.11 1.16
N ILE A 90 -6.48 7.85 2.45
CA ILE A 90 -5.88 8.59 3.56
C ILE A 90 -4.36 8.39 3.57
N GLY A 91 -3.89 7.14 3.42
CA GLY A 91 -2.46 6.85 3.35
C GLY A 91 -1.76 7.53 2.16
N MET A 92 -2.42 7.60 1.01
CA MET A 92 -1.96 8.36 -0.17
C MET A 92 -1.82 9.84 0.16
N LEU A 93 -2.84 10.45 0.75
CA LEU A 93 -2.82 11.87 1.13
C LEU A 93 -1.62 12.19 2.02
N PHE A 94 -1.42 11.42 3.10
CA PHE A 94 -0.32 11.67 4.03
C PHE A 94 1.06 11.36 3.45
N SER A 95 1.22 10.27 2.70
CA SER A 95 2.52 9.91 2.12
C SER A 95 2.94 10.85 1.00
N VAL A 96 2.01 11.29 0.15
CA VAL A 96 2.27 12.32 -0.87
C VAL A 96 2.53 13.67 -0.20
N GLY A 97 1.73 14.05 0.80
CA GLY A 97 1.95 15.27 1.57
C GLY A 97 3.31 15.31 2.25
N ALA A 98 3.74 14.20 2.86
CA ALA A 98 5.07 14.07 3.46
C ALA A 98 6.19 14.18 2.42
N LEU A 99 6.04 13.54 1.26
CA LEU A 99 7.00 13.66 0.15
C LEU A 99 7.12 15.12 -0.32
N LEU A 100 5.99 15.80 -0.52
CA LEU A 100 5.97 17.21 -0.92
C LEU A 100 6.62 18.09 0.14
N ALA A 101 6.22 17.96 1.40
CA ALA A 101 6.79 18.71 2.51
C ALA A 101 8.31 18.53 2.60
N TRP A 102 8.79 17.29 2.47
CA TRP A 102 10.22 16.99 2.44
C TRP A 102 10.93 17.73 1.29
N THR A 103 10.41 17.63 0.07
CA THR A 103 10.99 18.29 -1.11
C THR A 103 10.97 19.82 -1.04
N LEU A 104 10.03 20.38 -0.27
CA LEU A 104 9.91 21.80 0.00
C LEU A 104 10.77 22.27 1.19
N GLY A 105 11.56 21.39 1.81
CA GLY A 105 12.51 21.74 2.85
C GLY A 105 12.08 21.41 4.28
N ALA A 106 10.99 20.68 4.50
CA ALA A 106 10.55 20.27 5.84
C ALA A 106 11.26 18.97 6.29
N HIS A 107 12.58 19.05 6.57
CA HIS A 107 13.42 17.93 6.98
C HIS A 107 14.24 18.21 8.25
#